data_AF-C9LLH9-F1
#
_entry.id   AF-C9LLH9-F1
#
_cell.length_a   1.000
_cell.length_b   1.000
_cell.length_c   1.000
_cell.angle_alpha   90.00
_cell.angle_beta   90.00
_cell.angle_gamma   90.00
#
_symmetry.space_group_name_H-M   'P 1'
#
loop_
_entity.id
_entity.type
_entity.pdbx_description
1 polymer ?
#
loop_
_entity_poly.entity_id
_entity_poly.type
_entity_poly.pdbx_seq_one_letter_code
_entity_poly.pdbx_strand_id
1 'polypeptide(L)'
;MIRSILFFFAVIFSELFQLTVYGNESVQLDVQFPYSLNGEKHKIIPAGSTQILFLNIESINLPKEETADIKVTLPSGIHALKMEGWSTTKDNVITAKWRLPANYGQVFSAISLFCDKDLKEGNYMIPVEIRYGDKEFLQKIDFSIGESEVPTAEASEEKKNSTWYIQRIIVPVDEDGKVDQREAKDILYVRDVTLENIRNRLIGSKPADWPSLLNTPAAYILLEMRNPNKDTRTLHFVAELVDRPGGEVKKGLISVRTEDGGIGWSDENTDAMEASIGLLPQVSQPVIMPLYINPFTINEGNYNLRITLTDGNTSKVTEVPLTIVKRKSTEIFAIGFAGACVAFVMASFKKLKKCTIRIGARGDITVALFAALAFGGVVVPVTLLGDFFHVILGPFSGLITGVLNGIVQYLLLMALLILFRRPGVLSLFFLMRWLLSAILFGRVTLVGILICSVSIVVLEFVLWVWGFFKKEVITEQYAVLIAVMIGIADASITFINMQQMMFFYRLYYADWFIALYMLVNGILYSSIGAWMGYRMGEKLKQVMGT
;
A
#
# COMPACT_ATOMS: atom_id res chain seq x y z
N MET A 1 61.25 20.75 32.46
CA MET A 1 59.79 20.54 32.60
C MET A 1 59.28 19.41 31.70
N ILE A 2 59.51 19.45 30.38
CA ILE A 2 59.04 18.39 29.44
C ILE A 2 59.67 17.00 29.71
N ARG A 3 60.96 16.94 30.08
CA ARG A 3 61.64 15.66 30.44
C ARG A 3 61.06 14.98 31.69
N SER A 4 60.63 15.76 32.69
CA SER A 4 60.02 15.21 33.91
C SER A 4 58.60 14.70 33.67
N ILE A 5 57.85 15.34 32.76
CA ILE A 5 56.50 14.91 32.37
C ILE A 5 56.57 13.60 31.55
N LEU A 6 57.54 13.47 30.65
CA LEU A 6 57.75 12.23 29.89
C LEU A 6 58.19 11.06 30.77
N PHE A 7 59.01 11.31 31.80
CA PHE A 7 59.40 10.26 32.75
C PHE A 7 58.23 9.84 33.63
N PHE A 8 57.38 10.79 34.06
CA PHE A 8 56.17 10.47 34.82
C PHE A 8 55.16 9.69 33.98
N PHE A 9 54.99 10.03 32.70
CA PHE A 9 54.16 9.26 31.77
C PHE A 9 54.74 7.87 31.49
N ALA A 10 56.06 7.71 31.37
CA ALA A 10 56.69 6.41 31.17
C ALA A 10 56.57 5.51 32.41
N VAL A 11 56.68 6.07 33.62
CA VAL A 11 56.48 5.32 34.88
C VAL A 11 55.01 4.91 35.03
N ILE A 12 54.06 5.82 34.77
CA ILE A 12 52.62 5.49 34.78
C ILE A 12 52.26 4.47 33.70
N PHE A 13 52.84 4.56 32.49
CA PHE A 13 52.63 3.55 31.44
C PHE A 13 53.25 2.20 31.79
N SER A 14 54.40 2.19 32.49
CA SER A 14 55.03 0.95 32.96
C SER A 14 54.28 0.29 34.13
N GLU A 15 53.67 1.09 35.02
CA GLU A 15 52.79 0.58 36.08
C GLU A 15 51.41 0.15 35.53
N LEU A 16 50.88 0.82 34.49
CA LEU A 16 49.68 0.36 33.79
C LEU A 16 49.91 -0.93 32.98
N PHE A 17 51.11 -1.16 32.45
CA PHE A 17 51.46 -2.41 31.75
C PHE A 17 51.81 -3.56 32.71
N GLN A 18 52.08 -3.30 33.99
CA GLN A 18 52.26 -4.33 35.02
C GLN A 18 50.94 -4.83 35.61
N LEU A 19 49.81 -4.22 35.25
CA LEU A 19 48.47 -4.82 35.37
C LEU A 19 48.20 -5.77 34.18
N THR A 20 49.15 -6.67 33.88
CA THR A 20 48.77 -7.94 33.28
C THR A 20 47.93 -8.66 34.32
N VAL A 21 46.62 -8.59 34.10
CA VAL A 21 45.60 -9.39 34.76
C VAL A 21 46.03 -10.85 34.66
N TYR A 22 46.71 -11.35 35.69
CA TYR A 22 46.63 -12.76 36.08
C TYR A 22 45.18 -12.99 36.53
N GLY A 23 44.26 -12.93 35.58
CA GLY A 23 42.91 -13.40 35.77
C GLY A 23 43.03 -14.90 35.80
N ASN A 24 42.71 -15.51 36.96
CA ASN A 24 42.56 -16.95 37.07
C ASN A 24 41.83 -17.49 35.83
N GLU A 25 42.31 -18.61 35.29
CA GLU A 25 41.55 -19.41 34.32
C GLU A 25 40.11 -19.54 34.84
N SER A 26 39.17 -18.95 34.12
CA SER A 26 37.76 -19.02 34.51
C SER A 26 36.95 -19.44 33.31
N VAL A 27 36.36 -20.63 33.45
CA VAL A 27 35.29 -21.09 32.58
C VAL A 27 34.01 -20.82 33.35
N GLN A 28 33.17 -19.94 32.81
CA GLN A 28 31.87 -19.63 33.38
C GLN A 28 30.80 -20.38 32.59
N LEU A 29 30.00 -21.14 33.31
CA LEU A 29 28.81 -21.77 32.77
C LEU A 29 27.60 -20.93 33.16
N ASP A 30 26.86 -20.43 32.17
CA ASP A 30 25.54 -19.86 32.35
C ASP A 30 24.51 -20.76 31.70
N VAL A 31 23.58 -21.27 32.50
CA VAL A 31 22.46 -22.08 32.01
C VAL A 31 21.15 -21.49 32.48
N GLN A 32 20.24 -21.31 31.52
CA GLN A 32 18.95 -20.69 31.76
C GLN A 32 17.81 -21.56 31.22
N PHE A 33 16.83 -21.82 32.08
CA PHE A 33 15.60 -22.55 31.73
C PHE A 33 14.43 -22.09 32.63
N PRO A 34 13.24 -21.79 32.05
CA PRO A 34 13.01 -21.56 30.62
C PRO A 34 13.72 -20.26 30.18
N TYR A 35 14.39 -20.30 29.02
CA TYR A 35 15.06 -19.14 28.46
C TYR A 35 14.06 -18.22 27.72
N SER A 36 14.13 -16.92 28.00
CA SER A 36 13.34 -15.88 27.34
C SER A 36 14.23 -14.70 26.98
N LEU A 37 14.13 -14.23 25.73
CA LEU A 37 14.86 -13.06 25.23
C LEU A 37 14.52 -11.77 25.97
N ASN A 38 13.33 -11.69 26.59
CA ASN A 38 12.87 -10.52 27.34
C ASN A 38 13.37 -10.45 28.78
N GLY A 39 14.18 -11.41 29.24
CA GLY A 39 14.75 -11.42 30.59
C GLY A 39 13.77 -11.77 31.73
N GLU A 40 12.48 -11.99 31.43
CA GLU A 40 11.50 -12.46 32.41
C GLU A 40 11.75 -13.94 32.77
N LYS A 41 12.14 -14.20 34.01
CA LYS A 41 12.32 -15.56 34.56
C LYS A 41 10.96 -16.15 34.92
N HIS A 42 10.23 -16.68 33.94
CA HIS A 42 9.02 -17.46 34.23
C HIS A 42 9.41 -18.79 34.89
N LYS A 43 9.22 -18.91 36.21
CA LYS A 43 9.55 -20.16 36.93
C LYS A 43 8.49 -21.26 36.76
N ILE A 44 7.31 -20.93 36.25
CA ILE A 44 6.19 -21.87 36.11
C ILE A 44 5.96 -22.15 34.63
N ILE A 45 6.13 -23.42 34.25
CA ILE A 45 5.98 -23.91 32.88
C ILE A 45 4.69 -24.73 32.79
N PRO A 46 3.79 -24.45 31.83
CA PRO A 46 2.59 -25.27 31.66
C PRO A 46 2.89 -26.65 31.07
N ALA A 47 2.18 -27.67 31.55
CA ALA A 47 2.28 -29.04 31.00
C ALA A 47 1.86 -29.06 29.52
N GLY A 48 2.56 -29.82 28.68
CA GLY A 48 2.33 -29.84 27.23
C GLY A 48 2.99 -28.72 26.43
N SER A 49 3.90 -27.93 27.05
CA SER A 49 4.58 -26.82 26.39
C SER A 49 6.00 -27.15 25.92
N THR A 50 6.50 -26.37 24.96
CA THR A 50 7.89 -26.42 24.49
C THR A 50 8.65 -25.19 24.96
N GLN A 51 9.74 -25.40 25.70
CA GLN A 51 10.58 -24.34 26.26
C GLN A 51 12.04 -24.50 25.84
N ILE A 52 12.78 -23.39 25.81
CA ILE A 52 14.19 -23.39 25.43
C ILE A 52 15.07 -23.48 26.67
N LEU A 53 16.01 -24.43 26.67
CA LEU A 53 17.15 -24.52 27.56
C LEU A 53 18.35 -23.85 26.87
N PHE A 54 18.80 -22.72 27.40
CA PHE A 54 19.97 -22.02 26.88
C PHE A 54 21.20 -22.35 27.70
N LEU A 55 22.26 -22.78 27.01
CA LEU A 55 23.56 -23.13 27.57
C LEU A 55 24.60 -22.18 26.97
N ASN A 56 25.36 -21.50 27.80
CA ASN A 56 26.45 -20.62 27.39
C ASN A 56 27.70 -20.93 28.22
N ILE A 57 28.81 -21.22 27.53
CA ILE A 57 30.12 -21.38 28.14
C ILE A 57 31.00 -20.22 27.69
N GLU A 58 31.44 -19.42 28.65
CA GLU A 58 32.42 -18.37 28.44
C GLU A 58 33.76 -18.82 29.00
N SER A 59 34.78 -18.85 28.15
CA SER A 59 36.16 -19.16 28.53
C SER A 59 37.00 -17.88 28.55
N ILE A 60 37.65 -17.62 29.69
CA ILE A 60 38.54 -16.46 29.89
C ILE A 60 39.93 -16.96 30.33
N ASN A 61 40.96 -16.48 29.63
CA ASN A 61 42.38 -16.82 29.83
C ASN A 61 42.72 -18.30 29.69
N LEU A 62 42.10 -18.99 28.73
CA LEU A 62 42.30 -20.43 28.52
C LEU A 62 43.61 -20.70 27.73
N PRO A 63 44.59 -21.47 28.25
CA PRO A 63 45.95 -21.48 27.69
C PRO A 63 46.08 -22.16 26.32
N LYS A 64 45.20 -23.10 25.99
CA LYS A 64 45.15 -23.83 24.71
C LYS A 64 43.71 -24.21 24.37
N GLU A 65 43.44 -24.50 23.11
CA GLU A 65 42.14 -25.04 22.69
C GLU A 65 41.91 -26.42 23.32
N GLU A 66 40.71 -26.64 23.82
CA GLU A 66 40.36 -27.85 24.57
C GLU A 66 38.90 -28.26 24.32
N THR A 67 38.61 -29.53 24.56
CA THR A 67 37.27 -30.10 24.32
C THR A 67 36.51 -30.24 25.63
N ALA A 68 35.29 -29.70 25.67
CA ALA A 68 34.36 -29.86 26.77
C ALA A 68 33.28 -30.89 26.42
N ASP A 69 33.12 -31.90 27.27
CA ASP A 69 32.02 -32.87 27.21
C ASP A 69 30.87 -32.36 28.08
N ILE A 70 29.69 -32.17 27.47
CA ILE A 70 28.50 -31.63 28.12
C ILE A 70 27.47 -32.74 28.25
N LYS A 71 26.86 -32.84 29.43
CA LYS A 71 25.84 -33.82 29.74
C LYS A 71 24.70 -33.15 30.49
N VAL A 72 23.50 -33.24 29.93
CA VAL A 72 22.27 -32.74 30.56
C VAL A 72 21.37 -33.94 30.84
N THR A 73 20.92 -34.08 32.09
CA THR A 73 19.99 -35.16 32.48
C THR A 73 18.58 -34.59 32.59
N LEU A 74 17.64 -35.08 31.77
CA LEU A 74 16.26 -34.60 31.76
C LEU A 74 15.38 -35.41 32.73
N PRO A 75 14.44 -34.78 33.44
CA PRO A 75 13.44 -35.48 34.25
C PRO A 75 12.56 -36.42 33.41
N SER A 76 11.93 -37.40 34.06
CA SER A 76 10.92 -38.26 33.41
C SER A 76 9.74 -37.42 32.92
N GLY A 77 9.37 -37.57 31.65
CA GLY A 77 8.28 -36.81 31.02
C GLY A 77 8.70 -35.50 30.33
N ILE A 78 10.00 -35.23 30.22
CA ILE A 78 10.56 -34.14 29.41
C ILE A 78 11.47 -34.73 28.34
N HIS A 79 11.25 -34.32 27.10
CA HIS A 79 11.97 -34.84 25.93
C HIS A 79 12.66 -33.71 25.18
N ALA A 80 13.92 -33.90 24.79
CA ALA A 80 14.58 -32.99 23.86
C ALA A 80 14.09 -33.25 22.43
N LEU A 81 13.72 -32.19 21.71
CA LEU A 81 13.47 -32.29 20.27
C LEU A 81 14.79 -32.54 19.52
N LYS A 82 14.71 -33.06 18.29
CA LYS A 82 15.90 -33.41 17.49
C LYS A 82 16.68 -32.15 17.10
N MET A 83 17.99 -32.13 17.35
CA MET A 83 18.87 -30.97 17.09
C MET A 83 20.23 -31.41 16.54
N GLU A 84 20.86 -30.56 15.75
CA GLU A 84 22.18 -30.82 15.19
C GLU A 84 23.28 -30.69 16.25
N GLY A 85 24.26 -31.61 16.26
CA GLY A 85 25.39 -31.59 17.19
C GLY A 85 25.14 -32.20 18.58
N TRP A 86 23.92 -32.66 18.86
CA TRP A 86 23.52 -33.30 20.12
C TRP A 86 23.13 -34.77 19.92
N SER A 87 23.54 -35.64 20.85
CA SER A 87 23.15 -37.05 20.87
C SER A 87 22.31 -37.40 22.10
N THR A 88 21.20 -38.10 21.88
CA THR A 88 20.32 -38.58 22.95
C THR A 88 20.69 -40.03 23.32
N THR A 89 21.03 -40.26 24.59
CA THR A 89 21.33 -41.59 25.14
C THR A 89 20.07 -42.19 25.80
N LYS A 90 19.99 -43.52 25.95
CA LYS A 90 18.79 -44.30 26.32
C LYS A 90 18.15 -44.03 27.71
N ASP A 91 18.55 -42.99 28.44
CA ASP A 91 18.06 -42.69 29.79
C ASP A 91 17.67 -41.20 29.97
N ASN A 92 17.09 -40.55 28.94
CA ASN A 92 16.76 -39.11 28.96
C ASN A 92 17.97 -38.19 29.21
N VAL A 93 19.17 -38.65 28.81
CA VAL A 93 20.41 -37.89 28.89
C VAL A 93 20.80 -37.41 27.49
N ILE A 94 21.00 -36.10 27.34
CA ILE A 94 21.53 -35.50 26.10
C ILE A 94 22.99 -35.08 26.30
N THR A 95 23.83 -35.39 25.32
CA THR A 95 25.26 -35.12 25.35
C THR A 95 25.73 -34.38 24.11
N ALA A 96 26.72 -33.51 24.28
CA ALA A 96 27.39 -32.80 23.20
C ALA A 96 28.89 -32.62 23.51
N LYS A 97 29.68 -32.43 22.44
CA LYS A 97 31.11 -32.13 22.55
C LYS A 97 31.39 -30.77 21.93
N TRP A 98 31.89 -29.83 22.71
CA TRP A 98 32.22 -28.48 22.24
C TRP A 98 33.72 -28.24 22.27
N ARG A 99 34.21 -27.44 21.32
CA ARG A 99 35.59 -26.97 21.29
C ARG A 99 35.64 -25.58 21.92
N LEU A 100 36.39 -25.44 23.01
CA LEU A 100 36.61 -24.17 23.70
C LEU A 100 37.86 -23.50 23.12
N PRO A 101 37.74 -22.31 22.52
CA PRO A 101 38.88 -21.61 21.91
C PRO A 101 39.88 -21.11 22.96
N ALA A 102 41.14 -20.95 22.56
CA ALA A 102 42.20 -20.41 23.42
C ALA A 102 42.00 -18.91 23.71
N ASN A 103 42.49 -18.47 24.87
CA ASN A 103 42.37 -17.12 25.43
C ASN A 103 40.93 -16.75 25.81
N TYR A 104 40.19 -16.15 24.89
CA TYR A 104 38.81 -15.72 25.10
C TYR A 104 37.92 -16.34 24.04
N GLY A 105 36.79 -16.88 24.47
CA GLY A 105 35.71 -17.19 23.55
C GLY A 105 34.47 -17.69 24.23
N GLN A 106 33.41 -17.75 23.45
CA GLN A 106 32.05 -18.01 23.90
C GLN A 106 31.43 -19.05 22.98
N VAL A 107 30.88 -20.11 23.57
CA VAL A 107 30.16 -21.16 22.85
C VAL A 107 28.80 -21.31 23.51
N PHE A 108 27.73 -21.26 22.71
CA PHE A 108 26.37 -21.37 23.21
C PHE A 108 25.52 -22.32 22.37
N SER A 109 24.46 -22.85 22.98
CA SER A 109 23.45 -23.66 22.32
C SER A 109 22.09 -23.45 22.99
N ALA A 110 21.05 -23.33 22.18
CA ALA A 110 19.67 -23.37 22.63
C ALA A 110 19.10 -24.76 22.34
N ILE A 111 18.43 -25.39 23.32
CA ILE A 111 17.83 -26.71 23.19
C ILE A 111 16.33 -26.63 23.44
N SER A 112 15.50 -27.07 22.48
CA SER A 112 14.06 -27.12 22.65
C SER A 112 13.63 -28.38 23.42
N LEU A 113 13.11 -28.19 24.63
CA LEU A 113 12.57 -29.24 25.50
C LEU A 113 11.05 -29.23 25.45
N PHE A 114 10.44 -30.40 25.20
CA PHE A 114 9.01 -30.62 25.24
C PHE A 114 8.61 -31.29 26.56
N CYS A 115 7.65 -30.70 27.27
CA CYS A 115 7.08 -31.25 28.49
C CYS A 115 5.80 -32.02 28.16
N ASP A 116 5.68 -33.27 28.63
CA ASP A 116 4.50 -34.10 28.41
C ASP A 116 3.24 -33.48 29.05
N LYS A 117 2.07 -33.75 28.46
CA LYS A 117 0.77 -33.22 28.93
C LYS A 117 0.32 -33.83 30.27
N ASP A 118 0.77 -35.05 30.57
CA ASP A 118 0.37 -35.79 31.79
C ASP A 118 1.36 -35.60 32.96
N LEU A 119 2.28 -34.65 32.84
CA LEU A 119 3.31 -34.39 33.83
C LEU A 119 2.70 -33.73 35.08
N LYS A 120 2.93 -34.32 36.25
CA LYS A 120 2.35 -33.86 37.52
C LYS A 120 2.88 -32.48 37.90
N GLU A 121 2.02 -31.62 38.44
CA GLU A 121 2.43 -30.36 39.03
C GLU A 121 3.47 -30.58 40.13
N GLY A 122 4.54 -29.78 40.11
CA GLY A 122 5.65 -29.97 41.02
C GLY A 122 6.89 -29.19 40.63
N ASN A 123 7.89 -29.23 41.51
CA ASN A 123 9.21 -28.67 41.27
C ASN A 123 10.12 -29.75 40.69
N TYR A 124 10.77 -29.42 39.59
CA TYR A 124 11.69 -30.28 38.85
C TYR A 124 13.06 -29.61 38.76
N MET A 125 14.09 -30.43 38.57
CA MET A 125 15.47 -29.98 38.51
C MET A 125 16.15 -30.57 37.27
N ILE A 126 16.83 -29.73 36.49
CA ILE A 126 17.72 -30.17 35.40
C ILE A 126 19.17 -29.95 35.85
N PRO A 127 19.94 -31.03 36.11
CA PRO A 127 21.38 -30.93 36.29
C PRO A 127 22.10 -30.90 34.94
N VAL A 128 23.02 -29.95 34.80
CA VAL A 128 23.95 -29.80 33.68
C VAL A 128 25.36 -30.02 34.18
N GLU A 129 26.02 -31.03 33.64
CA GLU A 129 27.40 -31.43 33.92
C GLU A 129 28.28 -31.05 32.74
N ILE A 130 29.40 -30.37 33.02
CA ILE A 130 30.43 -30.06 32.03
C ILE A 130 31.76 -30.58 32.53
N ARG A 131 32.44 -31.35 31.68
CA ARG A 131 33.77 -31.89 31.93
C ARG A 131 34.76 -31.37 30.91
N TYR A 132 35.83 -30.78 31.39
CA TYR A 132 36.91 -30.23 30.58
C TYR A 132 38.22 -30.43 31.35
N GLY A 133 39.21 -31.08 30.72
CA GLY A 133 40.42 -31.55 31.40
C GLY A 133 40.08 -32.41 32.64
N ASP A 134 40.65 -32.05 33.79
CA ASP A 134 40.39 -32.68 35.11
C ASP A 134 39.31 -31.94 35.93
N LYS A 135 38.65 -30.91 35.36
CA LYS A 135 37.67 -30.05 36.06
C LYS A 135 36.25 -30.47 35.69
N GLU A 136 35.38 -30.59 36.70
CA GLU A 136 33.95 -30.86 36.53
C GLU A 136 33.12 -29.72 37.12
N PHE A 137 32.19 -29.19 36.33
CA PHE A 137 31.25 -28.16 36.74
C PHE A 137 29.84 -28.73 36.69
N LEU A 138 29.09 -28.57 37.78
CA LEU A 138 27.70 -29.00 37.90
C LEU A 138 26.83 -27.79 38.25
N GLN A 139 25.89 -27.47 37.38
CA GLN A 139 24.86 -26.47 37.63
C GLN A 139 23.48 -27.12 37.66
N LYS A 140 22.70 -26.81 38.69
CA LYS A 140 21.34 -27.33 38.89
C LYS A 140 20.34 -26.20 38.69
N ILE A 141 19.33 -26.45 37.87
CA ILE A 141 18.32 -25.44 37.52
C ILE A 141 16.97 -25.94 38.00
N ASP A 142 16.36 -25.21 38.92
CA ASP A 142 15.04 -25.50 39.46
C ASP A 142 13.96 -24.77 38.67
N PHE A 143 12.90 -25.50 38.31
CA PHE A 143 11.70 -24.95 37.66
C PHE A 143 10.44 -25.65 38.19
N SER A 144 9.29 -25.02 38.04
CA SER A 144 8.01 -25.53 38.50
C SER A 144 7.10 -25.79 37.31
N ILE A 145 6.26 -26.83 37.40
CA ILE A 145 5.22 -27.13 36.42
C ILE A 145 3.87 -26.86 37.09
N GLY A 146 3.02 -26.09 36.41
CA GLY A 146 1.69 -25.70 36.91
C GLY A 146 0.66 -25.60 35.78
N GLU A 147 -0.61 -25.41 36.13
CA GLU A 147 -1.70 -25.29 35.16
C GLU A 147 -1.49 -24.16 34.12
N SER A 148 -1.86 -24.49 32.87
CA SER A 148 -1.93 -23.52 31.77
C SER A 148 -3.11 -22.57 32.00
N GLU A 149 -2.87 -21.26 31.94
CA GLU A 149 -3.95 -20.25 31.94
C GLU A 149 -4.76 -20.38 30.64
N VAL A 150 -5.78 -21.23 30.63
CA VAL A 150 -6.77 -21.30 29.54
C VAL A 150 -7.97 -20.45 29.95
N PRO A 151 -8.23 -19.27 29.35
CA PRO A 151 -9.53 -18.66 29.47
C PRO A 151 -10.50 -19.45 28.61
N THR A 152 -11.35 -20.20 29.30
CA THR A 152 -12.50 -20.91 28.77
C THR A 152 -13.56 -19.92 28.28
N ALA A 153 -13.71 -19.74 26.97
CA ALA A 153 -14.97 -19.49 26.25
C ALA A 153 -14.65 -19.16 24.77
N GLU A 154 -15.38 -19.75 23.81
CA GLU A 154 -15.39 -19.41 22.36
C GLU A 154 -14.35 -20.05 21.40
N ALA A 155 -13.59 -21.07 21.80
CA ALA A 155 -12.75 -21.83 20.86
C ALA A 155 -13.39 -23.19 20.47
N SER A 156 -13.49 -23.48 19.18
CA SER A 156 -13.90 -24.79 18.63
C SER A 156 -13.00 -25.93 19.17
N GLU A 157 -13.50 -27.17 19.21
CA GLU A 157 -12.75 -28.31 19.81
C GLU A 157 -11.36 -28.53 19.20
N GLU A 158 -11.16 -28.24 17.90
CA GLU A 158 -9.84 -28.26 17.26
C GLU A 158 -8.89 -27.17 17.79
N LYS A 159 -9.41 -25.99 18.16
CA LYS A 159 -8.61 -24.89 18.74
C LYS A 159 -8.21 -25.19 20.19
N LYS A 160 -9.01 -25.95 20.93
CA LYS A 160 -8.72 -26.37 22.32
C LYS A 160 -7.54 -27.33 22.43
N ASN A 161 -7.31 -28.16 21.42
CA ASN A 161 -6.24 -29.17 21.43
C ASN A 161 -4.92 -28.67 20.82
N SER A 162 -4.91 -27.47 20.22
CA SER A 162 -3.72 -26.91 19.57
C SER A 162 -2.91 -26.03 20.50
N THR A 163 -1.58 -26.17 20.47
CA THR A 163 -0.63 -25.42 21.30
C THR A 163 -0.61 -23.91 20.98
N TRP A 164 -0.91 -23.53 19.74
CA TRP A 164 -1.06 -22.15 19.28
C TRP A 164 -2.10 -22.07 18.15
N TYR A 165 -2.78 -20.94 17.96
CA TYR A 165 -3.71 -20.73 16.83
C TYR A 165 -3.82 -19.26 16.41
N ILE A 166 -4.27 -19.04 15.16
CA ILE A 166 -4.59 -17.72 14.65
C ILE A 166 -5.97 -17.30 15.18
N GLN A 167 -6.02 -16.22 15.97
CA GLN A 167 -7.27 -15.67 16.47
C GLN A 167 -7.94 -14.82 15.39
N ARG A 168 -7.18 -13.91 14.77
CA ARG A 168 -7.69 -12.96 13.79
C ARG A 168 -6.60 -12.53 12.82
N ILE A 169 -7.01 -12.24 11.60
CA ILE A 169 -6.18 -11.64 10.55
C ILE A 169 -6.88 -10.35 10.10
N ILE A 170 -6.15 -9.25 10.02
CA ILE A 170 -6.65 -7.97 9.53
C ILE A 170 -5.73 -7.47 8.40
N VAL A 171 -6.32 -7.21 7.24
CA VAL A 171 -5.63 -6.71 6.04
C VAL A 171 -6.58 -5.78 5.27
N PRO A 172 -6.10 -4.65 4.71
CA PRO A 172 -4.78 -4.04 4.94
C PRO A 172 -4.72 -3.26 6.26
N VAL A 173 -3.52 -3.19 6.86
CA VAL A 173 -3.19 -2.29 7.98
C VAL A 173 -1.94 -1.46 7.67
N ASP A 174 -1.71 -0.40 8.45
CA ASP A 174 -0.49 0.41 8.42
C ASP A 174 0.69 -0.24 9.19
N GLU A 175 1.84 0.43 9.23
CA GLU A 175 3.05 -0.03 9.95
C GLU A 175 2.79 -0.23 11.46
N ASP A 176 1.81 0.49 12.01
CA ASP A 176 1.40 0.42 13.42
C ASP A 176 0.29 -0.63 13.67
N GLY A 177 -0.19 -1.32 12.62
CA GLY A 177 -1.24 -2.33 12.71
C GLY A 177 -2.66 -1.76 12.80
N LYS A 178 -2.87 -0.47 12.47
CA LYS A 178 -4.19 0.19 12.43
C LYS A 178 -4.79 0.12 11.04
N VAL A 179 -6.12 0.04 10.99
CA VAL A 179 -6.90 0.10 9.75
C VAL A 179 -7.18 1.56 9.41
N ASP A 180 -6.89 2.00 8.18
CA ASP A 180 -7.32 3.30 7.71
C ASP A 180 -8.84 3.31 7.52
N GLN A 181 -9.55 4.10 8.33
CA GLN A 181 -11.01 4.24 8.25
C GLN A 181 -11.48 4.92 6.95
N ARG A 182 -10.58 5.57 6.23
CA ARG A 182 -10.89 6.25 4.95
C ARG A 182 -10.83 5.31 3.77
N GLU A 183 -10.17 4.16 3.90
CA GLU A 183 -10.08 3.16 2.84
C GLU A 183 -11.19 2.13 3.00
N ALA A 184 -11.67 1.61 1.87
CA ALA A 184 -12.65 0.55 1.88
C ALA A 184 -12.01 -0.73 2.45
N LYS A 185 -12.76 -1.40 3.33
CA LYS A 185 -12.31 -2.63 3.98
C LYS A 185 -11.95 -3.68 2.92
N ASP A 186 -10.87 -4.42 3.17
CA ASP A 186 -10.40 -5.52 2.32
C ASP A 186 -9.95 -5.08 0.91
N ILE A 187 -9.66 -3.78 0.67
CA ILE A 187 -9.14 -3.27 -0.61
C ILE A 187 -7.67 -2.87 -0.49
N LEU A 188 -6.85 -3.39 -1.39
CA LEU A 188 -5.42 -3.13 -1.48
C LEU A 188 -5.11 -2.33 -2.74
N TYR A 189 -4.60 -1.12 -2.55
CA TYR A 189 -4.24 -0.23 -3.63
C TYR A 189 -2.81 -0.47 -4.10
N VAL A 190 -2.66 -0.82 -5.37
CA VAL A 190 -1.35 -1.04 -6.00
C VAL A 190 -1.07 0.09 -6.98
N ARG A 191 0.17 0.57 -7.02
CA ARG A 191 0.58 1.59 -7.99
C ARG A 191 0.59 1.02 -9.41
N ASP A 192 -0.05 1.71 -10.34
CA ASP A 192 0.07 1.37 -11.77
C ASP A 192 1.40 1.89 -12.32
N VAL A 193 2.23 0.95 -12.79
CA VAL A 193 3.58 1.20 -13.34
C VAL A 193 3.62 1.15 -14.87
N THR A 194 2.46 0.99 -15.54
CA THR A 194 2.38 0.86 -17.00
C THR A 194 2.95 2.08 -17.73
N LEU A 195 2.56 3.29 -17.32
CA LEU A 195 3.02 4.54 -17.94
C LEU A 195 4.53 4.77 -17.73
N GLU A 196 5.05 4.45 -16.56
CA GLU A 196 6.48 4.57 -16.24
C GLU A 196 7.31 3.59 -17.06
N ASN A 197 6.79 2.38 -17.27
CA ASN A 197 7.42 1.38 -18.14
C ASN A 197 7.45 1.86 -19.60
N ILE A 198 6.35 2.40 -20.12
CA ILE A 198 6.29 2.99 -21.48
C ILE A 198 7.26 4.17 -21.60
N ARG A 199 7.29 5.06 -20.61
CA ARG A 199 8.20 6.22 -20.58
C ARG A 199 9.66 5.77 -20.61
N ASN A 200 10.03 4.79 -19.80
CA ASN A 200 11.40 4.27 -19.74
C ASN A 200 11.80 3.61 -21.07
N ARG A 201 10.89 2.88 -21.71
CA ARG A 201 11.13 2.30 -23.06
C ARG A 201 11.29 3.36 -24.15
N LEU A 202 10.52 4.46 -24.08
CA LEU A 202 10.51 5.51 -25.10
C LEU A 202 11.64 6.53 -24.96
N ILE A 203 11.96 6.94 -23.72
CA ILE A 203 12.87 8.06 -23.44
C ILE A 203 14.27 7.58 -23.04
N GLY A 204 14.45 6.27 -22.78
CA GLY A 204 15.73 5.70 -22.37
C GLY A 204 16.31 6.35 -21.10
N SER A 205 15.46 7.00 -20.29
CA SER A 205 15.89 7.65 -19.06
C SER A 205 16.26 6.62 -18.00
N LYS A 206 17.16 7.04 -17.08
CA LYS A 206 17.67 6.24 -15.96
C LYS A 206 16.55 5.38 -15.38
N PRO A 207 16.82 4.09 -15.09
CA PRO A 207 15.80 3.18 -14.58
C PRO A 207 15.07 3.90 -13.46
N ALA A 208 13.74 3.97 -13.56
CA ALA A 208 12.94 4.28 -12.39
C ALA A 208 13.46 3.40 -11.25
N ASP A 209 13.46 3.93 -10.02
CA ASP A 209 14.01 3.25 -8.85
C ASP A 209 13.11 2.06 -8.46
N TRP A 210 13.05 1.06 -9.35
CA TRP A 210 12.31 -0.17 -9.22
C TRP A 210 12.72 -0.94 -7.98
N PRO A 211 14.03 -0.99 -7.60
CA PRO A 211 14.42 -1.57 -6.32
C PRO A 211 13.73 -0.87 -5.15
N SER A 212 13.69 0.48 -5.13
CA SER A 212 12.99 1.23 -4.08
C SER A 212 11.49 0.98 -4.06
N LEU A 213 10.83 0.97 -5.23
CA LEU A 213 9.39 0.70 -5.32
C LEU A 213 9.03 -0.70 -4.82
N LEU A 214 9.79 -1.71 -5.22
CA LEU A 214 9.53 -3.08 -4.84
C LEU A 214 9.93 -3.35 -3.37
N ASN A 215 10.92 -2.63 -2.84
CA ASN A 215 11.34 -2.68 -1.43
C ASN A 215 10.37 -1.94 -0.49
N THR A 216 9.40 -1.22 -1.04
CA THR A 216 8.36 -0.55 -0.25
C THR A 216 7.17 -1.50 -0.12
N PRO A 217 6.76 -1.87 1.10
CA PRO A 217 5.57 -2.71 1.29
C PRO A 217 4.33 -1.97 0.80
N ALA A 218 3.44 -2.70 0.13
CA ALA A 218 2.20 -2.13 -0.40
C ALA A 218 1.13 -1.97 0.71
N ALA A 219 1.16 -2.86 1.71
CA ALA A 219 0.37 -2.78 2.93
C ALA A 219 1.03 -3.65 4.01
N TYR A 220 0.43 -3.70 5.20
CA TYR A 220 0.81 -4.62 6.26
C TYR A 220 -0.35 -5.56 6.60
N ILE A 221 -0.02 -6.67 7.24
CA ILE A 221 -0.95 -7.69 7.76
C ILE A 221 -0.80 -7.70 9.27
N LEU A 222 -1.91 -7.54 10.00
CA LEU A 222 -1.94 -7.79 11.44
C LEU A 222 -2.44 -9.21 11.69
N LEU A 223 -1.57 -10.04 12.26
CA LEU A 223 -1.85 -11.39 12.70
C LEU A 223 -1.95 -11.41 14.23
N GLU A 224 -3.14 -11.64 14.76
CA GLU A 224 -3.34 -11.86 16.19
C GLU A 224 -3.20 -13.36 16.47
N MET A 225 -2.08 -13.74 17.07
CA MET A 225 -1.81 -15.12 17.46
C MET A 225 -2.11 -15.35 18.94
N ARG A 226 -2.62 -16.54 19.25
CA ARG A 226 -2.82 -17.03 20.62
C ARG A 226 -1.91 -18.23 20.89
N ASN A 227 -1.21 -18.17 22.02
CA ASN A 227 -0.29 -19.19 22.49
C ASN A 227 -0.62 -19.51 23.96
N PRO A 228 -1.72 -20.25 24.21
CA PRO A 228 -2.18 -20.55 25.57
C PRO A 228 -1.12 -21.31 26.39
N ASN A 229 -0.31 -22.13 25.74
CA ASN A 229 0.72 -22.95 26.41
C ASN A 229 2.04 -22.20 26.62
N LYS A 230 2.13 -20.90 26.26
CA LYS A 230 3.35 -20.08 26.37
C LYS A 230 4.57 -20.78 25.71
N ASP A 231 4.34 -21.48 24.60
CA ASP A 231 5.37 -22.17 23.82
C ASP A 231 6.34 -21.17 23.20
N THR A 232 7.63 -21.51 23.15
CA THR A 232 8.63 -20.73 22.42
C THR A 232 9.08 -21.51 21.19
N ARG A 233 8.70 -21.07 20.00
CA ARG A 233 8.94 -21.77 18.71
C ARG A 233 9.11 -20.78 17.55
N THR A 234 9.71 -21.21 16.44
CA THR A 234 9.72 -20.44 15.19
C THR A 234 8.67 -21.01 14.24
N LEU A 235 7.80 -20.15 13.72
CA LEU A 235 6.80 -20.47 12.70
C LEU A 235 7.27 -19.97 11.33
N HIS A 236 7.16 -20.81 10.32
CA HIS A 236 7.32 -20.41 8.92
C HIS A 236 5.98 -19.91 8.38
N PHE A 237 5.95 -18.66 7.95
CA PHE A 237 4.80 -17.95 7.39
C PHE A 237 4.91 -17.92 5.87
N VAL A 238 3.84 -18.34 5.19
CA VAL A 238 3.70 -18.25 3.74
C VAL A 238 2.38 -17.57 3.43
N ALA A 239 2.40 -16.51 2.61
CA ALA A 239 1.20 -15.86 2.10
C ALA A 239 1.12 -15.96 0.57
N GLU A 240 -0.03 -16.39 0.07
CA GLU A 240 -0.33 -16.59 -1.35
C GLU A 240 -1.63 -15.87 -1.74
N LEU A 241 -1.72 -15.41 -2.99
CA LEU A 241 -2.96 -14.87 -3.54
C LEU A 241 -3.69 -15.96 -4.32
N VAL A 242 -4.93 -16.24 -3.95
CA VAL A 242 -5.80 -17.23 -4.58
C VAL A 242 -6.93 -16.50 -5.28
N ASP A 243 -7.16 -16.77 -6.56
CA ASP A 243 -8.25 -16.14 -7.31
C ASP A 243 -9.61 -16.66 -6.83
N ARG A 244 -10.58 -15.80 -6.51
CA ARG A 244 -11.91 -16.24 -5.99
C ARG A 244 -12.75 -17.06 -6.98
N PRO A 245 -12.80 -16.76 -8.29
CA PRO A 245 -13.57 -17.54 -9.25
C PRO A 245 -12.87 -18.85 -9.62
N GLY A 246 -11.53 -18.88 -9.63
CA GLY A 246 -10.74 -20.00 -10.14
C GLY A 246 -10.13 -20.92 -9.08
N GLY A 247 -9.95 -20.46 -7.85
CA GLY A 247 -9.24 -21.20 -6.79
C GLY A 247 -7.75 -21.42 -7.05
N GLU A 248 -7.22 -20.86 -8.15
CA GLU A 248 -5.81 -20.96 -8.54
C GLU A 248 -4.96 -19.95 -7.78
N VAL A 249 -3.74 -20.37 -7.39
CA VAL A 249 -2.72 -19.45 -6.88
C VAL A 249 -2.25 -18.55 -8.02
N LYS A 250 -2.35 -17.24 -7.85
CA LYS A 250 -1.92 -16.23 -8.82
C LYS A 250 -0.63 -15.57 -8.35
N LYS A 251 0.27 -15.37 -9.31
CA LYS A 251 1.51 -14.62 -9.11
C LYS A 251 1.18 -13.17 -8.78
N GLY A 252 1.87 -12.61 -7.79
CA GLY A 252 1.66 -11.20 -7.45
C GLY A 252 2.24 -10.79 -6.11
N LEU A 253 2.43 -11.71 -5.17
CA LEU A 253 3.21 -11.45 -3.97
C LEU A 253 4.68 -11.74 -4.22
N ILE A 254 5.55 -11.12 -3.42
CA ILE A 254 6.99 -11.35 -3.49
C ILE A 254 7.55 -11.48 -2.08
N SER A 255 8.52 -12.36 -1.89
CA SER A 255 9.38 -12.36 -0.70
C SER A 255 10.62 -11.50 -0.94
N VAL A 256 10.93 -10.61 -0.01
CA VAL A 256 12.26 -9.99 0.04
C VAL A 256 13.20 -10.98 0.72
N ARG A 257 14.07 -11.65 -0.05
CA ARG A 257 15.12 -12.53 0.46
C ARG A 257 16.48 -11.86 0.24
N THR A 258 17.30 -11.79 1.28
CA THR A 258 18.71 -11.44 1.14
C THR A 258 19.63 -12.53 1.63
N GLU A 259 20.76 -12.69 0.95
CA GLU A 259 21.83 -13.61 1.34
C GLU A 259 22.52 -13.18 2.65
N ASP A 260 22.44 -11.90 3.08
CA ASP A 260 23.14 -11.39 4.28
C ASP A 260 22.42 -10.21 5.01
N GLY A 261 21.09 -10.22 5.12
CA GLY A 261 20.37 -9.29 6.02
C GLY A 261 20.31 -7.81 5.59
N GLY A 262 20.59 -7.50 4.32
CA GLY A 262 20.23 -6.22 3.69
C GLY A 262 18.83 -6.23 3.06
N ILE A 263 18.42 -5.13 2.41
CA ILE A 263 17.21 -5.07 1.57
C ILE A 263 17.62 -5.32 0.11
N GLY A 264 17.32 -6.49 -0.44
CA GLY A 264 17.76 -6.93 -1.77
C GLY A 264 16.88 -8.07 -2.31
N TRP A 265 16.87 -8.21 -3.64
CA TRP A 265 16.00 -9.11 -4.40
C TRP A 265 16.76 -10.40 -4.78
N SER A 266 16.14 -11.57 -4.62
CA SER A 266 16.57 -12.79 -5.33
C SER A 266 15.69 -13.00 -6.57
N ASP A 267 16.30 -13.28 -7.73
CA ASP A 267 15.60 -13.60 -9.00
C ASP A 267 14.81 -14.92 -8.94
N GLU A 268 14.92 -15.67 -7.85
CA GLU A 268 14.02 -16.79 -7.55
C GLU A 268 12.63 -16.24 -7.19
N ASN A 269 11.81 -16.04 -8.22
CA ASN A 269 10.38 -15.70 -8.12
C ASN A 269 9.63 -16.75 -7.29
N THR A 270 9.58 -16.57 -5.98
CA THR A 270 8.57 -17.20 -5.14
C THR A 270 7.25 -16.47 -5.41
N ASP A 271 6.23 -17.21 -5.87
CA ASP A 271 4.88 -16.67 -6.08
C ASP A 271 4.14 -16.40 -4.76
N ALA A 272 4.89 -16.39 -3.65
CA ALA A 272 4.44 -16.31 -2.28
C ALA A 272 5.38 -15.41 -1.46
N MET A 273 4.82 -14.73 -0.47
CA MET A 273 5.61 -14.04 0.54
C MET A 273 5.94 -15.03 1.66
N GLU A 274 7.23 -15.22 1.93
CA GLU A 274 7.72 -16.09 2.99
C GLU A 274 8.41 -15.28 4.09
N ALA A 275 8.19 -15.66 5.35
CA ALA A 275 8.86 -15.07 6.49
C ALA A 275 8.92 -16.04 7.68
N SER A 276 9.77 -15.74 8.66
CA SER A 276 9.83 -16.49 9.93
C SER A 276 9.32 -15.64 11.08
N ILE A 277 8.39 -16.19 11.87
CA ILE A 277 7.77 -15.53 13.02
C ILE A 277 8.20 -16.28 14.29
N GLY A 278 8.81 -15.57 15.24
CA GLY A 278 9.07 -16.12 16.57
C GLY A 278 7.82 -16.06 17.45
N LEU A 279 7.36 -17.21 17.94
CA LEU A 279 6.36 -17.34 18.99
C LEU A 279 7.04 -17.09 20.34
N LEU A 280 6.59 -16.03 21.02
CA LEU A 280 7.06 -15.66 22.35
C LEU A 280 6.21 -16.37 23.44
N PRO A 281 6.74 -16.54 24.66
CA PRO A 281 6.05 -17.16 25.79
C PRO A 281 4.95 -16.25 26.39
N GLN A 282 4.07 -15.71 25.55
CA GLN A 282 2.97 -14.83 25.92
C GLN A 282 1.65 -15.42 25.42
N VAL A 283 0.56 -15.23 26.17
CA VAL A 283 -0.75 -15.81 25.81
C VAL A 283 -1.29 -15.26 24.49
N SER A 284 -0.96 -14.00 24.17
CA SER A 284 -1.38 -13.32 22.95
C SER A 284 -0.22 -12.51 22.39
N GLN A 285 0.03 -12.63 21.09
CA GLN A 285 1.09 -11.90 20.40
C GLN A 285 0.53 -11.31 19.09
N PRO A 286 0.46 -9.97 18.96
CA PRO A 286 0.22 -9.33 17.68
C PRO A 286 1.50 -9.36 16.86
N VAL A 287 1.40 -9.77 15.59
CA VAL A 287 2.52 -9.75 14.64
C VAL A 287 2.10 -8.93 13.42
N ILE A 288 2.88 -7.90 13.12
CA ILE A 288 2.67 -7.03 11.96
C ILE A 288 3.67 -7.44 10.88
N MET A 289 3.17 -7.81 9.70
CA MET A 289 3.99 -8.32 8.61
C MET A 289 3.85 -7.42 7.37
N PRO A 290 4.96 -6.96 6.75
CA PRO A 290 4.90 -6.18 5.52
C PRO A 290 4.48 -7.04 4.33
N LEU A 291 3.48 -6.63 3.57
CA LEU A 291 3.00 -7.30 2.36
C LEU A 291 3.60 -6.64 1.11
N TYR A 292 4.49 -7.35 0.44
CA TYR A 292 5.12 -6.90 -0.81
C TYR A 292 4.38 -7.45 -2.03
N ILE A 293 4.13 -6.57 -3.00
CA ILE A 293 3.36 -6.88 -4.20
C ILE A 293 4.18 -6.51 -5.44
N ASN A 294 4.15 -7.38 -6.43
CA ASN A 294 4.68 -7.11 -7.76
C ASN A 294 3.66 -6.34 -8.61
N PRO A 295 3.84 -5.03 -8.85
CA PRO A 295 2.90 -4.25 -9.65
C PRO A 295 2.90 -4.66 -11.14
N PHE A 296 3.92 -5.38 -11.60
CA PHE A 296 4.07 -5.82 -13.00
C PHE A 296 3.28 -7.08 -13.31
N THR A 297 3.17 -8.03 -12.37
CA THR A 297 2.50 -9.32 -12.60
C THR A 297 1.08 -9.36 -12.04
N ILE A 298 0.78 -8.59 -11.01
CA ILE A 298 -0.55 -8.60 -10.38
C ILE A 298 -1.61 -8.00 -11.30
N ASN A 299 -2.80 -8.60 -11.35
CA ASN A 299 -3.96 -8.08 -12.06
C ASN A 299 -5.01 -7.54 -11.06
N GLU A 300 -5.80 -6.55 -11.49
CA GLU A 300 -6.96 -6.10 -10.70
C GLU A 300 -7.99 -7.23 -10.57
N GLY A 301 -8.55 -7.43 -9.39
CA GLY A 301 -9.48 -8.53 -9.16
C GLY A 301 -9.80 -8.81 -7.69
N ASN A 302 -10.70 -9.76 -7.49
CA ASN A 302 -11.09 -10.26 -6.18
C ASN A 302 -10.30 -11.54 -5.87
N TYR A 303 -9.45 -11.46 -4.86
CA TYR A 303 -8.59 -12.55 -4.41
C TYR A 303 -8.97 -12.98 -2.98
N ASN A 304 -8.46 -14.13 -2.57
CA ASN A 304 -8.33 -14.56 -1.20
C ASN A 304 -6.84 -14.59 -0.87
N LEU A 305 -6.45 -13.92 0.19
CA LEU A 305 -5.12 -14.05 0.76
C LEU A 305 -5.09 -15.32 1.60
N ARG A 306 -4.41 -16.36 1.10
CA ARG A 306 -4.19 -17.62 1.82
C ARG A 306 -2.92 -17.48 2.64
N ILE A 307 -3.04 -17.61 3.96
CA ILE A 307 -1.94 -17.59 4.90
C ILE A 307 -1.75 -19.00 5.45
N THR A 308 -0.55 -19.53 5.31
CA THR A 308 -0.11 -20.83 5.82
C THR A 308 0.97 -20.60 6.88
N LEU A 309 0.71 -21.05 8.11
CA LEU A 309 1.70 -21.09 9.19
C LEU A 309 2.10 -22.53 9.45
N THR A 310 3.41 -22.78 9.45
CA THR A 310 4.00 -24.12 9.66
C THR A 310 5.03 -24.10 10.78
N ASP A 311 4.92 -25.02 11.75
CA ASP A 311 5.91 -25.22 12.81
C ASP A 311 6.85 -26.42 12.53
N GLY A 312 6.90 -26.87 11.27
CA GLY A 312 7.64 -28.05 10.81
C GLY A 312 6.86 -29.37 10.93
N ASN A 313 5.96 -29.50 11.92
CA ASN A 313 5.16 -30.71 12.15
C ASN A 313 3.67 -30.51 11.83
N THR A 314 3.17 -29.28 12.01
CA THR A 314 1.77 -28.92 11.81
C THR A 314 1.66 -27.69 10.92
N SER A 315 0.72 -27.73 9.97
CA SER A 315 0.40 -26.64 9.06
C SER A 315 -1.01 -26.12 9.32
N LYS A 316 -1.16 -24.82 9.53
CA LYS A 316 -2.46 -24.14 9.69
C LYS A 316 -2.67 -23.17 8.53
N VAL A 317 -3.76 -23.36 7.80
CA VAL A 317 -4.12 -22.54 6.64
C VAL A 317 -5.36 -21.71 6.96
N THR A 318 -5.37 -20.44 6.60
CA THR A 318 -6.53 -19.55 6.73
C THR A 318 -6.61 -18.61 5.54
N GLU A 319 -7.81 -18.37 5.02
CA GLU A 319 -8.03 -17.49 3.88
C GLU A 319 -8.81 -16.24 4.29
N VAL A 320 -8.39 -15.08 3.79
CA VAL A 320 -9.05 -13.79 4.03
C VAL A 320 -9.40 -13.14 2.68
N PRO A 321 -10.61 -12.61 2.50
CA PRO A 321 -10.97 -11.89 1.27
C PRO A 321 -10.09 -10.64 1.09
N LEU A 322 -9.51 -10.45 -0.09
CA LEU A 322 -8.73 -9.27 -0.46
C LEU A 322 -9.03 -8.84 -1.90
N THR A 323 -9.31 -7.56 -2.12
CA THR A 323 -9.58 -6.98 -3.45
C THR A 323 -8.41 -6.11 -3.87
N ILE A 324 -7.81 -6.37 -5.03
CA ILE A 324 -6.66 -5.59 -5.51
C ILE A 324 -7.14 -4.62 -6.59
N VAL A 325 -6.84 -3.34 -6.39
CA VAL A 325 -7.19 -2.25 -7.34
C VAL A 325 -5.90 -1.51 -7.71
N LYS A 326 -5.63 -1.32 -9.01
CA LYS A 326 -4.50 -0.50 -9.44
C LYS A 326 -4.93 0.96 -9.52
N ARG A 327 -4.07 1.85 -9.04
CA ARG A 327 -4.28 3.29 -9.17
C ARG A 327 -3.98 3.71 -10.61
N LYS A 328 -5.02 3.82 -11.45
CA LYS A 328 -4.92 4.08 -12.89
C LYS A 328 -4.05 5.31 -13.20
N SER A 329 -3.06 5.17 -14.08
CA SER A 329 -2.21 6.30 -14.52
C SER A 329 -2.96 7.33 -15.38
N THR A 330 -4.17 7.00 -15.85
CA THR A 330 -5.03 7.86 -16.67
C THR A 330 -5.39 9.16 -15.95
N GLU A 331 -5.55 9.11 -14.62
CA GLU A 331 -5.87 10.28 -13.78
C GLU A 331 -4.76 11.33 -13.85
N ILE A 332 -3.50 10.89 -13.73
CA ILE A 332 -2.32 11.77 -13.77
C ILE A 332 -2.17 12.38 -15.16
N PHE A 333 -2.37 11.60 -16.22
CA PHE A 333 -2.35 12.11 -17.58
C PHE A 333 -3.45 13.15 -17.82
N ALA A 334 -4.69 12.88 -17.37
CA ALA A 334 -5.81 13.80 -17.51
C ALA A 334 -5.54 15.15 -16.82
N ILE A 335 -4.90 15.13 -15.65
CA ILE A 335 -4.52 16.35 -14.92
C ILE A 335 -3.37 17.08 -15.62
N GLY A 336 -2.36 16.36 -16.09
CA GLY A 336 -1.26 16.94 -16.86
C GLY A 336 -1.78 17.64 -18.12
N PHE A 337 -2.67 16.98 -18.86
CA PHE A 337 -3.34 17.54 -20.03
C PHE A 337 -4.17 18.79 -19.68
N ALA A 338 -4.93 18.74 -18.58
CA ALA A 338 -5.71 19.88 -18.13
C ALA A 338 -4.84 21.07 -17.71
N GLY A 339 -3.74 20.82 -16.99
CA GLY A 339 -2.76 21.85 -16.64
C GLY A 339 -2.14 22.50 -17.88
N ALA A 340 -1.81 21.71 -18.91
CA ALA A 340 -1.36 22.22 -20.20
C ALA A 340 -2.43 23.09 -20.89
N CYS A 341 -3.72 22.71 -20.79
CA CYS A 341 -4.82 23.52 -21.32
C CYS A 341 -4.94 24.87 -20.60
N VAL A 342 -4.79 24.92 -19.27
CA VAL A 342 -4.79 26.19 -18.52
C VAL A 342 -3.64 27.08 -18.99
N ALA A 343 -2.43 26.51 -19.12
CA ALA A 343 -1.27 27.26 -19.63
C ALA A 343 -1.52 27.81 -21.04
N PHE A 344 -2.16 27.03 -21.91
CA PHE A 344 -2.52 27.46 -23.26
C PHE A 344 -3.57 28.60 -23.27
N VAL A 345 -4.60 28.52 -22.42
CA VAL A 345 -5.59 29.59 -22.26
C VAL A 345 -4.91 30.86 -21.74
N MET A 346 -4.01 30.74 -20.75
CA MET A 346 -3.20 31.86 -20.25
C MET A 346 -2.31 32.48 -21.34
N ALA A 347 -1.65 31.67 -22.17
CA ALA A 347 -0.86 32.18 -23.29
C ALA A 347 -1.73 32.87 -24.36
N SER A 348 -3.00 32.48 -24.47
CA SER A 348 -3.94 32.96 -25.49
C SER A 348 -4.64 34.28 -25.13
N PHE A 349 -4.43 34.86 -23.95
CA PHE A 349 -5.04 36.14 -23.55
C PHE A 349 -4.80 37.29 -24.54
N LYS A 350 -3.59 37.37 -25.13
CA LYS A 350 -3.30 38.38 -26.16
C LYS A 350 -4.18 38.21 -27.41
N LYS A 351 -4.51 36.97 -27.79
CA LYS A 351 -5.40 36.67 -28.92
C LYS A 351 -6.86 36.97 -28.56
N LEU A 352 -7.29 36.70 -27.33
CA LEU A 352 -8.62 37.05 -26.84
C LEU A 352 -8.86 38.56 -26.88
N LYS A 353 -7.91 39.37 -26.40
CA LYS A 353 -7.99 40.84 -26.49
C LYS A 353 -8.14 41.32 -27.94
N LYS A 354 -7.39 40.74 -28.88
CA LYS A 354 -7.54 41.05 -30.31
C LYS A 354 -8.91 40.63 -30.86
N CYS A 355 -9.46 39.52 -30.36
CA CYS A 355 -10.78 39.04 -30.75
C CYS A 355 -11.89 40.00 -30.31
N THR A 356 -11.89 40.43 -29.04
CA THR A 356 -12.77 41.46 -28.48
C THR A 356 -12.77 42.73 -29.35
N ILE A 357 -11.59 43.27 -29.66
CA ILE A 357 -11.45 44.47 -30.50
C ILE A 357 -12.03 44.25 -31.91
N ARG A 358 -11.86 43.06 -32.48
CA ARG A 358 -12.28 42.75 -33.86
C ARG A 358 -13.78 42.47 -33.99
N ILE A 359 -14.39 41.91 -32.96
CA ILE A 359 -15.83 41.67 -32.88
C ILE A 359 -16.56 43.00 -32.64
N GLY A 360 -15.92 43.91 -31.91
CA GLY A 360 -16.46 45.23 -31.56
C GLY A 360 -17.51 45.15 -30.46
N ALA A 361 -17.90 46.33 -29.96
CA ALA A 361 -18.76 46.44 -28.77
C ALA A 361 -20.09 45.68 -28.89
N ARG A 362 -20.72 45.68 -30.07
CA ARG A 362 -21.99 44.96 -30.30
C ARG A 362 -21.83 43.45 -30.07
N GLY A 363 -20.76 42.85 -30.56
CA GLY A 363 -20.57 41.42 -30.37
C GLY A 363 -20.05 41.07 -28.99
N ASP A 364 -19.25 41.94 -28.34
CA ASP A 364 -18.88 41.75 -26.92
C ASP A 364 -20.11 41.71 -26.01
N ILE A 365 -21.06 42.65 -26.21
CA ILE A 365 -22.35 42.65 -25.49
C ILE A 365 -23.12 41.36 -25.76
N THR A 366 -23.14 40.89 -27.00
CA THR A 366 -23.85 39.66 -27.36
C THR A 366 -23.20 38.43 -26.72
N VAL A 367 -21.88 38.32 -26.72
CA VAL A 367 -21.14 37.24 -26.05
C VAL A 367 -21.44 37.25 -24.55
N ALA A 368 -21.40 38.43 -23.91
CA ALA A 368 -21.73 38.57 -22.50
C ALA A 368 -23.19 38.17 -22.20
N LEU A 369 -24.15 38.58 -23.05
CA LEU A 369 -25.56 38.22 -22.91
C LEU A 369 -25.78 36.71 -23.04
N PHE A 370 -25.17 36.07 -24.03
CA PHE A 370 -25.25 34.61 -24.20
C PHE A 370 -24.58 33.86 -23.04
N ALA A 371 -23.44 34.35 -22.56
CA ALA A 371 -22.79 33.77 -21.39
C ALA A 371 -23.65 33.93 -20.12
N ALA A 372 -24.32 35.07 -19.95
CA ALA A 372 -25.26 35.31 -18.86
C ALA A 372 -26.52 34.43 -18.96
N LEU A 373 -27.06 34.22 -20.17
CA LEU A 373 -28.16 33.30 -20.41
C LEU A 373 -27.76 31.85 -20.11
N ALA A 374 -26.56 31.43 -20.54
CA ALA A 374 -26.06 30.12 -20.21
C ALA A 374 -25.81 29.98 -18.70
N PHE A 375 -25.31 31.01 -18.05
CA PHE A 375 -25.13 31.01 -16.61
C PHE A 375 -26.47 30.88 -15.86
N GLY A 376 -27.43 31.75 -16.13
CA GLY A 376 -28.74 31.76 -15.45
C GLY A 376 -29.65 30.60 -15.84
N GLY A 377 -29.59 30.13 -17.09
CA GLY A 377 -30.45 29.06 -17.61
C GLY A 377 -29.87 27.65 -17.44
N VAL A 378 -28.54 27.52 -17.31
CA VAL A 378 -27.87 26.21 -17.17
C VAL A 378 -27.22 26.08 -15.80
N VAL A 379 -26.28 26.96 -15.47
CA VAL A 379 -25.45 26.78 -14.26
C VAL A 379 -26.29 26.91 -13.00
N VAL A 380 -27.13 27.94 -12.89
CA VAL A 380 -27.94 28.15 -11.67
C VAL A 380 -28.93 26.99 -11.43
N PRO A 381 -29.74 26.54 -12.40
CA PRO A 381 -30.65 25.42 -12.18
C PRO A 381 -29.91 24.09 -11.96
N VAL A 382 -28.79 23.84 -12.66
CA VAL A 382 -28.01 22.60 -12.43
C VAL A 382 -27.45 22.55 -11.01
N THR A 383 -26.95 23.67 -10.49
CA THR A 383 -26.42 23.72 -9.12
C THR A 383 -27.53 23.58 -8.08
N LEU A 384 -28.64 24.31 -8.23
CA LEU A 384 -29.73 24.32 -7.23
C LEU A 384 -30.61 23.06 -7.30
N LEU A 385 -31.00 22.62 -8.50
CA LEU A 385 -31.78 21.41 -8.68
C LEU A 385 -30.93 20.15 -8.58
N GLY A 386 -29.61 20.25 -8.73
CA GLY A 386 -28.70 19.11 -8.63
C GLY A 386 -28.81 18.41 -7.28
N ASP A 387 -28.80 19.17 -6.19
CA ASP A 387 -28.96 18.61 -4.84
C ASP A 387 -30.34 17.96 -4.67
N PHE A 388 -31.39 18.56 -5.20
CA PHE A 388 -32.75 18.01 -5.17
C PHE A 388 -32.84 16.69 -5.95
N PHE A 389 -32.34 16.65 -7.18
CA PHE A 389 -32.35 15.44 -7.99
C PHE A 389 -31.44 14.36 -7.41
N HIS A 390 -30.33 14.73 -6.76
CA HIS A 390 -29.46 13.79 -6.09
C HIS A 390 -30.18 13.06 -4.94
N VAL A 391 -31.09 13.73 -4.22
CA VAL A 391 -31.90 13.08 -3.19
C VAL A 391 -32.86 12.03 -3.78
N ILE A 392 -33.44 12.29 -4.96
CA ILE A 392 -34.46 11.43 -5.56
C ILE A 392 -33.84 10.28 -6.39
N LEU A 393 -32.82 10.60 -7.19
CA LEU A 393 -32.26 9.73 -8.23
C LEU A 393 -30.85 9.23 -7.89
N GLY A 394 -30.27 9.73 -6.79
CA GLY A 394 -28.91 9.43 -6.38
C GLY A 394 -27.90 9.73 -7.51
N PRO A 395 -27.10 8.73 -7.94
CA PRO A 395 -26.02 8.92 -8.92
C PRO A 395 -26.51 9.20 -10.35
N PHE A 396 -27.80 8.97 -10.65
CA PHE A 396 -28.39 9.25 -11.97
C PHE A 396 -28.91 10.69 -12.12
N SER A 397 -28.91 11.47 -11.04
CA SER A 397 -29.26 12.90 -11.07
C SER A 397 -28.49 13.68 -12.14
N GLY A 398 -27.20 13.37 -12.32
CA GLY A 398 -26.33 13.99 -13.32
C GLY A 398 -26.72 13.73 -14.79
N LEU A 399 -27.55 12.72 -15.08
CA LEU A 399 -28.11 12.51 -16.42
C LEU A 399 -29.26 13.45 -16.72
N ILE A 400 -30.05 13.82 -15.70
CA ILE A 400 -31.18 14.75 -15.87
C ILE A 400 -30.67 16.19 -15.87
N THR A 401 -29.81 16.56 -14.92
CA THR A 401 -29.17 17.88 -14.94
C THR A 401 -28.24 18.03 -16.15
N GLY A 402 -27.71 16.91 -16.65
CA GLY A 402 -26.98 16.82 -17.91
C GLY A 402 -27.75 17.33 -19.14
N VAL A 403 -29.09 17.32 -19.13
CA VAL A 403 -29.89 17.88 -20.24
C VAL A 403 -29.65 19.38 -20.39
N LEU A 404 -29.55 20.12 -19.28
CA LEU A 404 -29.29 21.56 -19.33
C LEU A 404 -27.86 21.85 -19.80
N ASN A 405 -26.88 21.11 -19.26
CA ASN A 405 -25.46 21.30 -19.59
C ASN A 405 -25.09 20.78 -20.98
N GLY A 406 -25.79 19.76 -21.48
CA GLY A 406 -25.56 19.13 -22.78
C GLY A 406 -26.40 19.77 -23.89
N ILE A 407 -27.70 20.00 -23.69
CA ILE A 407 -28.56 20.54 -24.77
C ILE A 407 -28.53 22.06 -24.76
N VAL A 408 -28.97 22.69 -23.66
CA VAL A 408 -29.22 24.15 -23.63
C VAL A 408 -27.92 24.93 -23.77
N GLN A 409 -26.85 24.51 -23.09
CA GLN A 409 -25.56 25.17 -23.20
C GLN A 409 -24.98 25.12 -24.62
N TYR A 410 -24.96 23.94 -25.24
CA TYR A 410 -24.41 23.78 -26.59
C TYR A 410 -25.29 24.42 -27.65
N LEU A 411 -26.60 24.50 -27.41
CA LEU A 411 -27.53 25.30 -28.22
C LEU A 411 -27.16 26.78 -28.19
N LEU A 412 -26.96 27.37 -27.00
CA LEU A 412 -26.56 28.77 -26.85
C LEU A 412 -25.17 29.03 -27.44
N LEU A 413 -24.22 28.13 -27.20
CA LEU A 413 -22.87 28.22 -27.75
C LEU A 413 -22.88 28.20 -29.27
N MET A 414 -23.58 27.24 -29.89
CA MET A 414 -23.60 27.11 -31.34
C MET A 414 -24.36 28.26 -32.01
N ALA A 415 -25.45 28.73 -31.40
CA ALA A 415 -26.14 29.92 -31.85
C ALA A 415 -25.18 31.12 -31.87
N LEU A 416 -24.46 31.38 -30.77
CA LEU A 416 -23.46 32.46 -30.69
C LEU A 416 -22.37 32.33 -31.75
N LEU A 417 -21.87 31.12 -32.00
CA LEU A 417 -20.84 30.85 -33.00
C LEU A 417 -21.31 31.12 -34.43
N ILE A 418 -22.60 30.96 -34.73
CA ILE A 418 -23.17 31.27 -36.05
C ILE A 418 -23.27 32.77 -36.27
N LEU A 419 -23.60 33.52 -35.21
CA LEU A 419 -23.63 34.98 -35.24
C LEU A 419 -22.21 35.56 -35.42
N PHE A 420 -21.25 35.07 -34.64
CA PHE A 420 -19.87 35.55 -34.64
C PHE A 420 -18.88 34.40 -34.88
N ARG A 421 -18.65 34.09 -36.16
CA ARG A 421 -17.74 33.01 -36.60
C ARG A 421 -16.27 33.42 -36.50
N ARG A 422 -15.72 33.56 -35.28
CA ARG A 422 -14.32 33.91 -35.06
C ARG A 422 -13.68 33.04 -33.95
N PRO A 423 -12.39 32.68 -34.09
CA PRO A 423 -11.64 32.04 -33.00
C PRO A 423 -11.53 33.03 -31.84
N GLY A 424 -11.78 32.56 -30.62
CA GLY A 424 -11.85 33.35 -29.38
C GLY A 424 -13.26 33.59 -28.84
N VAL A 425 -14.31 33.51 -29.67
CA VAL A 425 -15.70 33.70 -29.22
C VAL A 425 -16.12 32.62 -28.24
N LEU A 426 -15.77 31.37 -28.54
CA LEU A 426 -16.01 30.22 -27.66
C LEU A 426 -15.31 30.39 -26.32
N SER A 427 -14.04 30.79 -26.33
CA SER A 427 -13.26 30.98 -25.12
C SER A 427 -13.84 32.11 -24.26
N LEU A 428 -14.24 33.23 -24.88
CA LEU A 428 -14.90 34.33 -24.17
C LEU A 428 -16.22 33.88 -23.53
N PHE A 429 -17.05 33.12 -24.25
CA PHE A 429 -18.30 32.58 -23.72
C PHE A 429 -18.08 31.74 -22.45
N PHE A 430 -17.16 30.77 -22.50
CA PHE A 430 -16.87 29.91 -21.35
C PHE A 430 -16.21 30.65 -20.20
N LEU A 431 -15.28 31.57 -20.46
CA LEU A 431 -14.63 32.38 -19.44
C LEU A 431 -15.62 33.31 -18.73
N MET A 432 -16.50 33.98 -19.48
CA MET A 432 -17.53 34.85 -18.90
C MET A 432 -18.53 34.05 -18.06
N ARG A 433 -18.96 32.89 -18.55
CA ARG A 433 -19.84 31.97 -17.80
C ARG A 433 -19.19 31.50 -16.49
N TRP A 434 -17.93 31.10 -16.57
CA TRP A 434 -17.16 30.67 -15.40
C TRP A 434 -16.98 31.80 -14.39
N LEU A 435 -16.67 33.02 -14.86
CA LEU A 435 -16.53 34.20 -14.01
C LEU A 435 -17.84 34.54 -13.26
N LEU A 436 -18.98 34.52 -13.96
CA LEU A 436 -20.29 34.74 -13.34
C LEU A 436 -20.59 33.68 -12.26
N SER A 437 -20.26 32.42 -12.54
CA SER A 437 -20.40 31.33 -11.57
C SER A 437 -19.49 31.50 -10.35
N ALA A 438 -18.25 31.89 -10.56
CA ALA A 438 -17.30 32.19 -9.48
C ALA A 438 -17.80 33.33 -8.57
N ILE A 439 -18.37 34.39 -9.16
CA ILE A 439 -18.88 35.55 -8.43
C ILE A 439 -20.14 35.19 -7.64
N LEU A 440 -21.12 34.51 -8.24
CA LEU A 440 -22.40 34.23 -7.59
C LEU A 440 -22.27 33.20 -6.46
N PHE A 441 -21.52 32.11 -6.69
CA PHE A 441 -21.41 31.03 -5.72
C PHE A 441 -20.23 31.20 -4.75
N GLY A 442 -19.38 32.21 -4.96
CA GLY A 442 -18.25 32.54 -4.09
C GLY A 442 -17.16 31.46 -3.98
N ARG A 443 -17.23 30.40 -4.81
CA ARG A 443 -16.34 29.24 -4.77
C ARG A 443 -15.55 29.15 -6.07
N VAL A 444 -14.40 29.84 -6.12
CA VAL A 444 -13.40 29.62 -7.17
C VAL A 444 -12.70 28.29 -6.88
N THR A 445 -13.17 27.20 -7.51
CA THR A 445 -12.54 25.89 -7.35
C THR A 445 -11.46 25.69 -8.41
N LEU A 446 -10.33 25.09 -8.00
CA LEU A 446 -9.25 24.71 -8.93
C LEU A 446 -9.77 23.78 -10.04
N VAL A 447 -10.65 22.85 -9.65
CA VAL A 447 -11.31 21.91 -10.57
C VAL A 447 -12.15 22.66 -11.61
N GLY A 448 -12.87 23.72 -11.22
CA GLY A 448 -13.65 24.53 -12.15
C GLY A 448 -12.79 25.22 -13.22
N ILE A 449 -11.60 25.70 -12.85
CA ILE A 449 -10.65 26.32 -13.81
C ILE A 449 -10.14 25.27 -14.80
N LEU A 450 -9.82 24.07 -14.32
CA LEU A 450 -9.35 22.96 -15.15
C LEU A 450 -10.42 22.52 -16.16
N ILE A 451 -11.65 22.26 -15.67
CA ILE A 451 -12.79 21.88 -16.51
C ILE A 451 -13.06 22.93 -17.60
N CYS A 452 -13.09 24.21 -17.21
CA CYS A 452 -13.31 25.32 -18.14
C CYS A 452 -12.22 25.36 -19.22
N SER A 453 -10.95 25.25 -18.82
CA SER A 453 -9.82 25.34 -19.74
C SER A 453 -9.78 24.19 -20.73
N VAL A 454 -10.03 22.94 -20.29
CA VAL A 454 -10.12 21.77 -21.17
C VAL A 454 -11.25 21.95 -22.20
N SER A 455 -12.42 22.41 -21.75
CA SER A 455 -13.57 22.64 -22.63
C SER A 455 -13.25 23.65 -23.73
N ILE A 456 -12.59 24.76 -23.37
CA ILE A 456 -12.18 25.80 -24.32
C ILE A 456 -11.21 25.24 -25.36
N VAL A 457 -10.11 24.63 -24.92
CA VAL A 457 -9.03 24.19 -25.81
C VAL A 457 -9.50 23.10 -26.76
N VAL A 458 -10.21 22.09 -26.25
CA VAL A 458 -10.67 20.95 -27.05
C VAL A 458 -11.72 21.38 -28.07
N LEU A 459 -12.75 22.13 -27.68
CA LEU A 459 -13.79 22.56 -28.62
C LEU A 459 -13.26 23.54 -29.66
N GLU A 460 -12.41 24.50 -29.25
CA GLU A 460 -11.83 25.46 -30.19
C GLU A 460 -10.87 24.78 -31.17
N PHE A 461 -10.11 23.78 -30.71
CA PHE A 461 -9.28 22.95 -31.57
C PHE A 461 -10.10 22.17 -32.60
N VAL A 462 -11.19 21.51 -32.18
CA VAL A 462 -12.07 20.76 -33.09
C VAL A 462 -12.68 21.71 -34.13
N LEU A 463 -13.26 22.84 -33.73
CA LEU A 463 -13.80 23.81 -34.68
C LEU A 463 -12.74 24.37 -35.64
N TRP A 464 -11.51 24.52 -35.18
CA TRP A 464 -10.39 24.98 -36.00
C TRP A 464 -9.94 23.93 -37.03
N VAL A 465 -9.74 22.67 -36.61
CA VAL A 465 -9.34 21.55 -37.48
C VAL A 465 -10.37 21.32 -38.58
N TRP A 466 -11.66 21.39 -38.23
CA TRP A 466 -12.74 21.20 -39.20
C TRP A 466 -13.02 22.43 -40.08
N GLY A 467 -12.28 23.52 -39.89
CA GLY A 467 -12.34 24.72 -40.74
C GLY A 467 -13.60 25.57 -40.55
N PHE A 468 -14.32 25.42 -39.44
CA PHE A 468 -15.60 26.10 -39.20
C PHE A 468 -15.47 27.63 -39.31
N PHE A 469 -14.36 28.20 -38.84
CA PHE A 469 -14.12 29.65 -38.87
C PHE A 469 -13.77 30.21 -40.26
N LYS A 470 -13.47 29.36 -41.24
CA LYS A 470 -13.05 29.79 -42.59
C LYS A 470 -14.17 29.66 -43.64
N LYS A 471 -15.22 28.88 -43.35
CA LYS A 471 -16.26 28.58 -44.33
C LYS A 471 -17.35 29.66 -44.34
N GLU A 472 -17.62 30.21 -45.52
CA GLU A 472 -18.57 31.33 -45.70
C GLU A 472 -20.04 30.86 -45.60
N VAL A 473 -20.38 29.76 -46.26
CA VAL A 473 -21.72 29.15 -46.23
C VAL A 473 -21.67 27.79 -45.53
N ILE A 474 -22.52 27.62 -44.53
CA ILE A 474 -22.69 26.34 -43.83
C ILE A 474 -23.85 25.61 -44.51
N THR A 475 -23.55 24.47 -45.13
CA THR A 475 -24.58 23.54 -45.62
C THR A 475 -25.15 22.76 -44.44
N GLU A 476 -26.44 22.40 -44.52
CA GLU A 476 -27.11 21.61 -43.48
C GLU A 476 -26.36 20.31 -43.13
N GLN A 477 -25.83 19.59 -44.13
CA GLN A 477 -25.01 18.39 -43.92
C GLN A 477 -23.71 18.67 -43.13
N TYR A 478 -23.08 19.83 -43.37
CA TYR A 478 -21.87 20.23 -42.67
C TYR A 478 -22.18 20.66 -41.22
N ALA A 479 -23.35 21.23 -40.98
CA ALA A 479 -23.82 21.53 -39.62
C ALA A 479 -24.08 20.27 -38.80
N VAL A 480 -24.68 19.22 -39.41
CA VAL A 480 -24.83 17.91 -38.75
C VAL A 480 -23.46 17.34 -38.39
N LEU A 481 -22.52 17.37 -39.33
CA LEU A 481 -21.16 16.87 -39.09
C LEU A 481 -20.51 17.59 -37.91
N ILE A 482 -20.60 18.92 -37.86
CA ILE A 482 -20.02 19.70 -36.76
C ILE A 482 -20.71 19.39 -35.43
N ALA A 483 -22.03 19.21 -35.42
CA ALA A 483 -22.74 18.83 -34.21
C ALA A 483 -22.28 17.47 -33.66
N VAL A 484 -22.04 16.49 -34.52
CA VAL A 484 -21.47 15.19 -34.14
C VAL A 484 -20.03 15.35 -33.63
N MET A 485 -19.20 16.14 -34.30
CA MET A 485 -17.82 16.38 -33.87
C MET A 485 -17.73 17.13 -32.53
N ILE A 486 -18.63 18.09 -32.28
CA ILE A 486 -18.77 18.74 -30.97
C ILE A 486 -19.15 17.71 -29.91
N GLY A 487 -20.03 16.75 -30.22
CA GLY A 487 -20.39 15.71 -29.27
C GLY A 487 -19.27 14.71 -28.96
N ILE A 488 -18.48 14.32 -29.96
CA ILE A 488 -17.29 13.50 -29.72
C ILE A 488 -16.27 14.27 -28.86
N ALA A 489 -16.12 15.58 -29.12
CA ALA A 489 -15.25 16.45 -28.34
C ALA A 489 -15.73 16.57 -26.89
N ASP A 490 -17.04 16.77 -26.67
CA ASP A 490 -17.64 16.90 -25.35
C ASP A 490 -17.63 15.58 -24.57
N ALA A 491 -17.74 14.43 -25.24
CA ALA A 491 -17.50 13.13 -24.62
C ALA A 491 -16.05 12.99 -24.11
N SER A 492 -15.08 13.45 -24.90
CA SER A 492 -13.67 13.45 -24.49
C SER A 492 -13.42 14.41 -23.30
N ILE A 493 -14.06 15.59 -23.32
CA ILE A 493 -14.04 16.55 -22.22
C ILE A 493 -14.67 15.94 -20.96
N THR A 494 -15.83 15.30 -21.10
CA THR A 494 -16.55 14.64 -20.00
C THR A 494 -15.71 13.55 -19.35
N PHE A 495 -15.03 12.73 -20.15
CA PHE A 495 -14.07 11.74 -19.65
C PHE A 495 -12.97 12.39 -18.81
N ILE A 496 -12.30 13.42 -19.35
CA ILE A 496 -11.22 14.13 -18.65
C ILE A 496 -11.74 14.75 -17.34
N ASN A 497 -12.94 15.35 -17.37
CA ASN A 497 -13.55 15.96 -16.19
C ASN A 497 -13.86 14.90 -15.11
N MET A 498 -14.38 13.73 -15.49
CA MET A 498 -14.61 12.64 -14.53
C MET A 498 -13.30 12.13 -13.94
N GLN A 499 -12.24 11.98 -14.73
CA GLN A 499 -10.91 11.61 -14.23
C GLN A 499 -10.32 12.65 -13.26
N GLN A 500 -10.54 13.94 -13.51
CA GLN A 500 -10.16 15.00 -12.57
C GLN A 500 -10.94 14.90 -11.25
N MET A 501 -12.26 14.64 -11.32
CA MET A 501 -13.08 14.46 -10.13
C MET A 501 -12.63 13.24 -9.32
N MET A 502 -12.33 12.12 -9.98
CA MET A 502 -11.76 10.92 -9.34
C MET A 502 -10.48 11.25 -8.59
N PHE A 503 -9.55 11.99 -9.20
CA PHE A 503 -8.29 12.31 -8.57
C PHE A 503 -8.41 13.30 -7.40
N PHE A 504 -9.10 14.43 -7.60
CA PHE A 504 -9.17 15.49 -6.58
C PHE A 504 -10.05 15.10 -5.40
N TYR A 505 -11.14 14.37 -5.65
CA TYR A 505 -12.09 13.98 -4.62
C TYR A 505 -11.94 12.52 -4.17
N ARG A 506 -10.95 11.78 -4.72
CA ARG A 506 -10.74 10.34 -4.47
C ARG A 506 -12.02 9.52 -4.64
N LEU A 507 -12.83 9.88 -5.64
CA LEU A 507 -14.08 9.20 -5.95
C LEU A 507 -13.81 8.02 -6.89
N TYR A 508 -14.51 6.91 -6.67
CA TYR A 508 -14.45 5.76 -7.56
C TYR A 508 -15.75 5.66 -8.37
N TYR A 509 -15.63 5.79 -9.71
CA TYR A 509 -16.75 5.52 -10.62
C TYR A 509 -16.48 4.24 -11.38
N ALA A 510 -17.52 3.43 -11.56
CA ALA A 510 -17.44 2.22 -12.39
C ALA A 510 -17.27 2.59 -13.87
N ASP A 511 -16.52 1.77 -14.62
CA ASP A 511 -16.21 2.06 -16.03
C ASP A 511 -17.47 2.15 -16.91
N TRP A 512 -18.51 1.34 -16.65
CA TRP A 512 -19.79 1.42 -17.36
C TRP A 512 -20.52 2.75 -17.11
N PHE A 513 -20.38 3.32 -15.92
CA PHE A 513 -21.02 4.58 -15.55
C PHE A 513 -20.34 5.75 -16.25
N ILE A 514 -19.01 5.72 -16.36
CA ILE A 514 -18.25 6.69 -17.15
C ILE A 514 -18.67 6.62 -18.62
N ALA A 515 -18.75 5.41 -19.19
CA ALA A 515 -19.17 5.20 -20.58
C ALA A 515 -20.60 5.73 -20.84
N LEU A 516 -21.53 5.50 -19.90
CA LEU A 516 -22.89 6.01 -19.98
C LEU A 516 -22.92 7.55 -20.01
N TYR A 517 -22.18 8.22 -19.10
CA TYR A 517 -22.10 9.68 -19.07
C TYR A 517 -21.45 10.24 -20.34
N MET A 518 -20.40 9.61 -20.85
CA MET A 518 -19.77 10.01 -22.11
C MET A 518 -20.73 9.90 -23.29
N LEU A 519 -21.52 8.82 -23.37
CA LEU A 519 -22.43 8.60 -24.50
C LEU A 519 -23.64 9.54 -24.41
N VAL A 520 -24.27 9.63 -23.25
CA VAL A 520 -25.52 10.40 -23.08
C VAL A 520 -25.24 11.90 -22.94
N ASN A 521 -24.49 12.30 -21.92
CA ASN A 521 -24.23 13.73 -21.70
C ASN A 521 -23.23 14.26 -22.72
N GLY A 522 -22.17 13.49 -22.99
CA GLY A 522 -21.09 13.90 -23.87
C GLY A 522 -21.44 13.89 -25.35
N ILE A 523 -21.99 12.79 -25.90
CA ILE A 523 -22.29 12.72 -27.35
C ILE A 523 -23.73 13.16 -27.64
N LEU A 524 -24.72 12.47 -27.07
CA LEU A 524 -26.11 12.61 -27.49
C LEU A 524 -26.65 14.02 -27.24
N TYR A 525 -26.54 14.51 -26.00
CA TYR A 525 -27.11 15.80 -25.62
C TYR A 525 -26.42 16.98 -26.30
N SER A 526 -25.09 16.98 -26.34
CA SER A 526 -24.32 18.05 -26.97
C SER A 526 -24.50 18.10 -28.49
N SER A 527 -24.62 16.95 -29.18
CA SER A 527 -24.93 16.92 -30.61
C SER A 527 -26.33 17.44 -30.91
N ILE A 528 -27.33 17.05 -30.10
CA ILE A 528 -28.69 17.60 -30.23
C ILE A 528 -28.69 19.11 -29.96
N GLY A 529 -28.02 19.54 -28.89
CA GLY A 529 -27.87 20.95 -28.53
C GLY A 529 -27.22 21.77 -29.64
N ALA A 530 -26.09 21.32 -30.17
CA ALA A 530 -25.38 21.97 -31.26
C ALA A 530 -26.24 22.06 -32.53
N TRP A 531 -26.96 20.99 -32.88
CA TRP A 531 -27.87 21.00 -34.03
C TRP A 531 -29.04 21.98 -33.86
N MET A 532 -29.68 22.00 -32.70
CA MET A 532 -30.74 22.95 -32.41
C MET A 532 -30.22 24.39 -32.38
N GLY A 533 -29.03 24.59 -31.80
CA GLY A 533 -28.31 25.86 -31.79
C GLY A 533 -27.99 26.35 -33.20
N TYR A 534 -27.75 25.43 -34.14
CA TYR A 534 -27.57 25.78 -35.54
C TYR A 534 -28.80 26.46 -36.14
N ARG A 535 -29.95 25.81 -36.03
CA ARG A 535 -31.23 26.32 -36.53
C ARG A 535 -31.64 27.62 -35.84
N MET A 536 -31.40 27.72 -34.54
CA MET A 536 -31.67 28.95 -33.79
C MET A 536 -30.74 30.09 -34.20
N GLY A 537 -29.46 29.81 -34.42
CA GLY A 537 -28.48 30.78 -34.90
C GLY A 537 -28.84 31.35 -36.27
N GLU A 538 -29.33 30.52 -37.20
CA GLU A 538 -29.81 30.99 -38.52
C GLU A 538 -31.01 31.93 -38.40
N LYS A 539 -32.00 31.60 -37.57
CA LYS A 539 -33.16 32.47 -37.31
C LYS A 539 -32.76 33.79 -36.67
N LEU A 540 -31.85 33.75 -35.70
CA LEU A 540 -31.33 34.96 -35.05
C LEU A 540 -30.55 35.83 -36.02
N LYS A 541 -29.81 35.23 -36.96
CA LYS A 541 -29.10 35.94 -38.01
C LYS A 541 -30.07 36.74 -38.90
N GLN A 542 -31.19 36.12 -39.30
CA GLN A 542 -32.25 36.79 -40.06
C GLN A 542 -32.83 38.01 -39.33
N VAL A 543 -33.03 37.91 -38.00
CA VAL A 543 -33.57 39.02 -37.19
C VAL A 543 -32.56 40.14 -36.98
N MET A 544 -31.27 39.82 -36.91
CA MET A 544 -30.22 40.83 -36.72
C MET A 544 -29.83 41.60 -37.98
N GLY A 545 -30.39 41.24 -39.14
CA GLY A 545 -30.17 41.92 -40.41
C GLY A 545 -28.76 41.74 -40.99
N THR A 546 -28.11 40.60 -40.71
CA THR A 546 -26.82 40.18 -41.29
C THR A 546 -26.98 38.87 -42.07
#